data_AF-A0A1X7HID9-F1
#
_entry.id   AF-A0A1X7HID9-F1
#
_cell.length_a   1.000
_cell.length_b   1.000
_cell.length_c   1.000
_cell.angle_alpha   90.00
_cell.angle_beta   90.00
_cell.angle_gamma   90.00
#
_symmetry.space_group_name_H-M   'P 1'
#
loop_
_entity.id
_entity.type
_entity.pdbx_description
1 polymer ?
#
loop_
_entity_poly.entity_id
_entity_poly.type
_entity_poly.pdbx_seq_one_letter_code
_entity_poly.pdbx_strand_id
1 'polypeptide(L)'
;MLNRISLFALSFILLFLTVACSQETSIDIGDTLGKSEEYFRKLEGIDTTAAAFDGKNDEKFRLMVDGHPTEDEASILFNHILDVIAKYSNRSDVWDYYNGYFDIKNYDHGVIYEGTKLIGEDLKVQSK
;
A
#
# COMPACT_ATOMS: atom_id res chain seq x y z
N MET A 1 38.92 27.51 31.13
CA MET A 1 37.89 27.62 30.07
C MET A 1 37.59 26.30 29.35
N LEU A 2 38.52 25.33 29.30
CA LEU A 2 38.32 24.02 28.65
C LEU A 2 37.13 23.19 29.20
N ASN A 3 36.89 23.22 30.52
CA ASN A 3 35.79 22.44 31.14
C ASN A 3 34.39 22.96 30.83
N ARG A 4 34.22 24.24 30.45
CA ARG A 4 32.90 24.80 30.11
C ARG A 4 32.49 24.43 28.69
N ILE A 5 33.43 24.43 27.75
CA ILE A 5 33.19 24.05 26.34
C ILE A 5 32.76 22.57 26.24
N SER A 6 33.35 21.69 27.06
CA SER A 6 32.98 20.27 27.11
C SER A 6 31.55 20.03 27.61
N LEU A 7 31.02 20.87 28.51
CA LEU A 7 29.65 20.77 29.01
C LEU A 7 28.62 21.24 27.96
N PHE A 8 28.94 22.30 27.21
CA PHE A 8 28.08 22.78 26.12
C PHE A 8 28.01 21.77 24.97
N ALA A 9 29.13 21.14 24.62
CA ALA A 9 29.18 20.09 23.59
C ALA A 9 28.34 18.86 23.98
N LEU A 10 28.42 18.42 25.23
CA LEU A 10 27.64 17.28 25.73
C LEU A 10 26.13 17.59 25.75
N SER A 11 25.76 18.82 26.14
CA SER A 11 24.37 19.29 26.14
C SER A 11 23.78 19.38 24.73
N PHE A 12 24.58 19.79 23.74
CA PHE A 12 24.17 19.84 22.33
C PHE A 12 23.93 18.44 21.74
N ILE A 13 24.76 17.45 22.10
CA ILE A 13 24.59 16.04 21.69
C ILE A 13 23.31 15.44 22.28
N LEU A 14 23.01 15.72 23.55
CA LEU A 14 21.76 15.31 24.20
C LEU A 14 20.51 15.93 23.56
N LEU A 15 20.61 17.16 23.04
CA LEU A 15 19.49 17.84 22.36
C LEU A 15 19.16 17.22 20.99
N PHE A 16 20.15 16.64 20.29
CA PHE A 16 19.92 15.94 19.01
C PHE A 16 19.33 14.53 19.19
N LEU A 17 19.51 13.91 20.35
CA LEU A 17 18.98 12.57 20.64
C LEU A 17 17.46 12.56 20.89
N THR A 18 16.82 13.72 21.06
CA THR A 18 15.36 13.81 21.27
C THR A 18 14.55 14.03 19.99
N VAL A 19 15.19 14.10 18.81
CA VAL A 19 14.46 14.23 17.52
C VAL A 19 14.01 12.87 16.97
N ALA A 20 14.40 11.76 17.61
CA ALA A 20 13.79 10.45 17.39
C ALA A 20 12.49 10.30 18.20
N CYS A 21 11.64 11.33 18.22
CA CYS A 21 10.22 11.08 18.41
C CYS A 21 9.77 10.37 17.13
N SER A 22 9.70 9.04 17.21
CA SER A 22 9.06 8.19 16.21
C SER A 22 7.68 8.74 15.94
N GLN A 23 7.53 9.51 14.87
CA GLN A 23 6.24 9.79 14.32
C GLN A 23 5.78 8.44 13.76
N GLU A 24 5.15 7.62 14.60
CA GLU A 24 4.24 6.58 14.13
C GLU A 24 3.16 7.34 13.37
N THR A 25 3.42 7.58 12.08
CA THR A 25 2.39 7.95 11.14
C THR A 25 1.55 6.70 10.99
N SER A 26 0.56 6.57 11.87
CA SER A 26 -0.48 5.55 11.77
C SER A 26 -1.10 5.69 10.38
N ILE A 27 -0.96 4.65 9.55
CA ILE A 27 -1.58 4.63 8.23
C ILE A 27 -3.08 4.58 8.46
N ASP A 28 -3.80 5.62 7.99
CA ASP A 28 -5.25 5.54 7.86
C ASP A 28 -5.57 4.68 6.64
N ILE A 29 -5.70 3.38 6.87
CA ILE A 29 -5.85 2.44 5.77
C ILE A 29 -7.22 2.54 5.11
N GLY A 30 -8.24 2.95 5.85
CA GLY A 30 -9.57 3.21 5.29
C GLY A 30 -9.52 4.35 4.27
N ASP A 31 -8.92 5.47 4.64
CA ASP A 31 -8.72 6.62 3.73
C ASP A 31 -7.80 6.26 2.55
N THR A 32 -6.74 5.48 2.80
CA THR A 32 -5.81 5.00 1.77
C THR A 32 -6.52 4.16 0.70
N LEU A 33 -7.32 3.18 1.13
CA LEU A 33 -8.09 2.31 0.23
C LEU A 33 -9.14 3.12 -0.53
N GLY A 34 -9.88 4.01 0.14
CA GLY A 34 -10.89 4.85 -0.50
C GLY A 34 -10.31 5.76 -1.59
N LYS A 35 -9.14 6.37 -1.36
CA LYS A 35 -8.41 7.16 -2.37
C LYS A 35 -7.93 6.30 -3.54
N SER A 36 -7.47 5.08 -3.24
CA SER A 36 -7.03 4.13 -4.26
C SER A 36 -8.20 3.69 -5.14
N GLU A 37 -9.36 3.39 -4.56
CA GLU A 37 -10.60 3.11 -5.31
C GLU A 37 -10.99 4.25 -6.24
N GLU A 38 -10.96 5.50 -5.73
CA GLU A 38 -11.29 6.68 -6.51
C GLU A 38 -10.32 6.90 -7.67
N TYR A 39 -9.04 6.63 -7.46
CA TYR A 39 -8.02 6.71 -8.50
C TYR A 39 -8.29 5.71 -9.64
N PHE A 40 -8.45 4.43 -9.31
CA PHE A 40 -8.64 3.38 -10.32
C PHE A 40 -9.96 3.51 -11.09
N ARG A 41 -11.04 3.96 -10.43
CA ARG A 41 -12.34 4.20 -11.07
C ARG A 41 -12.30 5.28 -12.15
N LYS A 42 -11.26 6.13 -12.19
CA LYS A 42 -11.07 7.16 -13.21
C LYS A 42 -10.24 6.68 -14.41
N LEU A 43 -9.67 5.48 -14.35
CA LEU A 43 -8.87 4.92 -15.44
C LEU A 43 -9.76 4.28 -16.50
N GLU A 44 -9.37 4.42 -17.76
CA GLU A 44 -10.03 3.76 -18.88
C GLU A 44 -9.92 2.23 -18.74
N GLY A 45 -11.02 1.52 -19.05
CA GLY A 45 -11.09 0.05 -18.96
C GLY A 45 -11.37 -0.50 -17.56
N ILE A 46 -11.47 0.37 -16.54
CA ILE A 46 -11.95 0.01 -15.19
C ILE A 46 -13.38 0.50 -15.04
N ASP A 47 -14.32 -0.44 -14.91
CA ASP A 47 -15.74 -0.14 -14.72
C ASP A 47 -16.04 0.24 -13.27
N THR A 48 -15.62 -0.62 -12.33
CA THR A 48 -15.84 -0.41 -10.89
C THR A 48 -14.67 -0.90 -10.05
N THR A 49 -14.60 -0.39 -8.83
CA THR A 49 -13.61 -0.74 -7.81
C THR A 49 -14.31 -1.07 -6.51
N ALA A 50 -13.70 -1.94 -5.71
CA ALA A 50 -14.14 -2.21 -4.35
C ALA A 50 -12.95 -2.55 -3.45
N ALA A 51 -12.93 -2.01 -2.24
CA ALA A 51 -11.91 -2.29 -1.25
C ALA A 51 -12.51 -2.60 0.12
N ALA A 52 -11.78 -3.37 0.92
CA ALA A 52 -12.15 -3.68 2.30
C ALA A 52 -10.92 -3.89 3.16
N PHE A 53 -11.05 -3.59 4.45
CA PHE A 53 -10.03 -3.84 5.46
C PHE A 53 -10.66 -4.60 6.64
N ASP A 54 -9.96 -5.60 7.16
CA ASP A 54 -10.45 -6.46 8.23
C ASP A 54 -10.35 -5.83 9.64
N GLY A 55 -9.70 -4.67 9.77
CA GLY A 55 -9.45 -4.01 11.04
C GLY A 55 -8.13 -4.43 11.71
N LYS A 56 -7.33 -5.28 11.06
CA LYS A 56 -6.04 -5.77 11.56
C LYS A 56 -4.95 -5.51 10.54
N ASN A 57 -4.77 -6.41 9.60
CA ASN A 57 -3.65 -6.39 8.67
C ASN A 57 -4.03 -6.91 7.28
N ASP A 58 -5.26 -7.33 7.04
CA ASP A 58 -5.67 -7.87 5.74
C ASP A 58 -6.48 -6.83 4.97
N GLU A 59 -5.94 -6.43 3.83
CA GLU A 59 -6.57 -5.54 2.87
C GLU A 59 -7.06 -6.32 1.66
N LYS A 60 -8.21 -5.90 1.13
CA LYS A 60 -8.79 -6.45 -0.09
C LYS A 60 -9.01 -5.34 -1.10
N PHE A 61 -8.66 -5.58 -2.36
CA PHE A 61 -8.91 -4.64 -3.45
C PHE A 61 -9.34 -5.38 -4.73
N ARG A 62 -10.41 -4.91 -5.34
CA ARG A 62 -11.05 -5.52 -6.52
C ARG A 62 -11.12 -4.52 -7.65
N LEU A 63 -10.70 -4.97 -8.83
CA LEU A 63 -10.95 -4.27 -10.09
C LEU A 63 -12.00 -5.02 -10.91
N MET A 64 -13.05 -4.32 -11.32
CA MET A 64 -13.93 -4.77 -12.39
C MET A 64 -13.45 -4.15 -13.70
N VAL A 65 -13.13 -4.98 -14.68
CA VAL A 65 -12.61 -4.55 -15.98
C VAL A 65 -13.59 -4.91 -17.09
N ASP A 66 -13.62 -4.08 -18.14
CA ASP A 66 -14.50 -4.29 -19.30
C ASP A 66 -14.03 -5.43 -20.22
N GLY A 67 -12.74 -5.81 -20.11
CA GLY A 67 -12.09 -6.75 -21.03
C GLY A 67 -11.61 -8.05 -20.38
N HIS A 68 -10.72 -8.73 -21.10
CA HIS A 68 -10.04 -9.92 -20.63
C HIS A 68 -8.52 -9.67 -20.71
N PRO A 69 -7.92 -9.05 -19.68
CA PRO A 69 -6.48 -8.81 -19.67
C PRO A 69 -5.72 -10.13 -19.77
N THR A 70 -4.55 -10.06 -20.40
CA THR A 70 -3.53 -11.11 -20.33
C THR A 70 -2.96 -11.20 -18.91
N GLU A 71 -2.25 -12.29 -18.61
CA GLU A 71 -1.58 -12.48 -17.31
C GLU A 71 -0.54 -11.38 -17.03
N ASP A 72 0.17 -10.92 -18.07
CA ASP A 72 1.14 -9.82 -17.97
C ASP A 72 0.43 -8.49 -17.62
N GLU A 73 -0.69 -8.20 -18.30
CA GLU A 73 -1.49 -7.00 -18.00
C GLU A 73 -2.10 -7.06 -16.60
N ALA A 74 -2.58 -8.22 -16.17
CA ALA A 74 -3.06 -8.45 -14.81
C ALA A 74 -1.95 -8.20 -13.77
N SER A 75 -0.74 -8.71 -14.03
CA SER A 75 0.43 -8.50 -13.18
C SER A 75 0.82 -7.02 -13.09
N ILE A 76 0.76 -6.29 -14.19
CA ILE A 76 0.98 -4.83 -14.21
C ILE A 76 -0.09 -4.12 -13.38
N LEU A 77 -1.37 -4.48 -13.54
CA LEU A 77 -2.46 -3.89 -12.76
C LEU A 77 -2.32 -4.14 -11.26
N PHE A 78 -1.95 -5.35 -10.85
CA PHE A 78 -1.73 -5.65 -9.44
C PHE A 78 -0.55 -4.86 -8.86
N ASN A 79 0.58 -4.76 -9.57
CA ASN A 79 1.69 -3.91 -9.12
C ASN A 79 1.26 -2.44 -9.04
N HIS A 80 0.45 -1.97 -9.99
CA HIS A 80 -0.08 -0.61 -9.95
C HIS A 80 -0.97 -0.38 -8.73
N ILE A 81 -1.79 -1.37 -8.32
CA ILE A 81 -2.56 -1.31 -7.06
C ILE A 81 -1.62 -1.15 -5.87
N LEU A 82 -0.54 -1.94 -5.81
CA LEU A 82 0.45 -1.87 -4.73
C LEU A 82 1.07 -0.46 -4.62
N ASP A 83 1.47 0.10 -5.76
CA ASP A 83 2.11 1.41 -5.85
C ASP A 83 1.15 2.55 -5.44
N VAL A 84 -0.11 2.47 -5.86
CA VAL A 84 -1.12 3.48 -5.56
C VAL A 84 -1.49 3.47 -4.07
N ILE A 85 -1.65 2.29 -3.47
CA ILE A 85 -1.89 2.16 -2.01
C ILE A 85 -0.68 2.69 -1.23
N ALA A 86 0.55 2.31 -1.60
CA ALA A 86 1.77 2.83 -0.98
C ALA A 86 1.86 4.37 -1.09
N LYS A 87 1.49 4.92 -2.25
CA LYS A 87 1.43 6.36 -2.46
C LYS A 87 0.41 7.04 -1.54
N TYR A 88 -0.82 6.54 -1.46
CA TYR A 88 -1.88 7.18 -0.67
C TYR A 88 -1.75 6.95 0.84
N SER A 89 -1.07 5.88 1.26
CA SER A 89 -0.67 5.68 2.66
C SER A 89 0.44 6.64 3.11
N ASN A 90 1.07 7.35 2.16
CA ASN A 90 2.27 8.16 2.34
C ASN A 90 3.46 7.37 2.91
N ARG A 91 3.49 6.05 2.65
CA ARG A 91 4.48 5.13 3.20
C ARG A 91 4.84 4.04 2.19
N SER A 92 6.10 4.02 1.77
CA SER A 92 6.61 2.99 0.85
C SER A 92 6.67 1.60 1.47
N ASP A 93 6.74 1.54 2.80
CA ASP A 93 6.84 0.33 3.62
C ASP A 93 5.47 -0.18 4.10
N VAL A 94 4.35 0.26 3.52
CA VAL A 94 2.99 -0.22 3.89
C VAL A 94 2.89 -1.75 3.87
N TRP A 95 3.54 -2.40 2.92
CA TRP A 95 3.52 -3.86 2.74
C TRP A 95 4.36 -4.64 3.76
N ASP A 96 5.07 -3.95 4.66
CA ASP A 96 5.70 -4.57 5.82
C ASP A 96 4.70 -4.74 6.98
N TYR A 97 3.49 -4.17 6.86
CA TYR A 97 2.46 -4.13 7.92
C TYR A 97 1.16 -4.80 7.51
N TYR A 98 0.86 -4.84 6.20
CA TYR A 98 -0.40 -5.35 5.67
C TYR A 98 -0.19 -6.45 4.64
N ASN A 99 -1.10 -7.43 4.65
CA ASN A 99 -1.29 -8.38 3.58
C ASN A 99 -2.32 -7.83 2.59
N GLY A 100 -2.02 -7.94 1.30
CA GLY A 100 -2.92 -7.56 0.23
C GLY A 100 -3.50 -8.77 -0.50
N TYR A 101 -4.83 -8.83 -0.60
CA TYR A 101 -5.56 -9.80 -1.40
C TYR A 101 -6.33 -9.08 -2.49
N PHE A 102 -5.98 -9.36 -3.74
CA PHE A 102 -6.47 -8.62 -4.88
C PHE A 102 -7.18 -9.53 -5.86
N ASP A 103 -8.20 -9.02 -6.53
CA ASP A 103 -8.79 -9.72 -7.66
C ASP A 103 -9.11 -8.76 -8.82
N ILE A 104 -9.03 -9.33 -10.03
CA ILE A 104 -9.53 -8.73 -11.25
C ILE A 104 -10.69 -9.59 -11.71
N LYS A 105 -11.83 -8.97 -11.98
CA LYS A 105 -13.03 -9.64 -12.47
C LYS A 105 -13.62 -8.92 -13.67
N ASN A 106 -14.40 -9.66 -14.47
CA ASN A 106 -15.25 -9.09 -15.53
C ASN A 106 -16.68 -9.64 -15.44
N TYR A 107 -17.59 -9.08 -16.24
CA TYR A 107 -19.02 -9.46 -16.21
C TYR A 107 -19.27 -10.90 -16.65
N ASP A 108 -18.44 -11.42 -17.54
CA ASP A 108 -18.67 -12.71 -18.20
C ASP A 108 -18.18 -13.91 -17.38
N HIS A 109 -17.03 -13.76 -16.70
CA HIS A 109 -16.32 -14.89 -16.07
C HIS A 109 -16.19 -14.73 -14.55
N GLY A 110 -16.63 -13.62 -13.97
CA GLY A 110 -16.36 -13.33 -12.56
C GLY A 110 -14.87 -13.07 -12.35
N VAL A 111 -14.29 -13.62 -11.28
CA VAL A 111 -12.85 -13.45 -10.99
C VAL A 111 -12.03 -14.23 -12.02
N ILE A 112 -11.15 -13.51 -12.71
CA ILE A 112 -10.26 -14.06 -13.76
C ILE A 112 -8.80 -14.11 -13.31
N TYR A 113 -8.39 -13.22 -12.41
CA TYR A 113 -7.07 -13.25 -11.79
C TYR A 113 -7.15 -12.90 -10.31
N GLU A 114 -6.27 -13.51 -9.52
CA GLU A 114 -6.02 -13.17 -8.13
C GLU A 114 -4.56 -12.72 -7.95
N GLY A 115 -4.37 -11.69 -7.14
CA GLY A 115 -3.07 -11.23 -6.67
C GLY A 115 -2.97 -11.42 -5.15
N THR A 116 -1.83 -11.86 -4.65
CA THR A 116 -1.58 -11.96 -3.21
C THR A 116 -0.21 -11.39 -2.86
N LYS A 117 -0.18 -10.42 -1.97
CA LYS A 117 1.03 -9.80 -1.42
C LYS A 117 1.05 -10.01 0.09
N LEU A 118 1.80 -11.01 0.55
CA LEU A 118 1.97 -11.25 1.99
C LEU A 118 3.18 -10.47 2.53
N ILE A 119 3.17 -10.18 3.82
CA ILE A 119 4.29 -9.52 4.50
C ILE A 119 5.57 -10.36 4.30
N GLY A 120 6.62 -9.72 3.79
CA GLY A 120 7.91 -10.38 3.51
C GLY A 120 7.94 -11.28 2.28
N GLU A 121 6.85 -11.38 1.51
CA GLU A 121 6.80 -12.18 0.28
C GLU A 121 6.56 -11.30 -0.95
N ASP A 122 7.08 -11.69 -2.12
CA ASP A 122 6.77 -11.00 -3.37
C ASP A 122 5.30 -11.18 -3.78
N LEU A 123 4.80 -10.28 -4.63
CA LEU A 123 3.46 -10.41 -5.21
C LEU A 123 3.38 -11.70 -6.04
N LYS A 124 2.37 -12.53 -5.74
CA LYS A 124 2.03 -13.72 -6.52
C LYS A 124 0.75 -13.47 -7.29
N VAL A 125 0.75 -13.81 -8.58
CA VAL A 125 -0.39 -13.66 -9.48
C VAL A 125 -0.82 -15.04 -9.97
N GLN A 126 -2.12 -15.29 -10.02
CA GLN A 126 -2.70 -16.56 -10.46
C GLN A 126 -3.94 -16.32 -11.32
N SER A 127 -4.05 -17.02 -12.45
CA SER A 127 -5.28 -17.11 -13.23
C SER A 127 -6.31 -18.01 -12.55
N LYS A 128 -7.60 -17.79 -12.81
CA LYS A 128 -8.70 -18.66 -12.36
C LYS A 128 -9.37 -19.43 -13.48
#